data_AF-A0A963LW23-F1
#
_entry.id   AF-A0A963LW23-F1
#
_cell.length_a   1.000
_cell.length_b   1.000
_cell.length_c   1.000
_cell.angle_alpha   90.00
_cell.angle_beta   90.00
_cell.angle_gamma   90.00
#
_symmetry.space_group_name_H-M   'P 1'
#
loop_
_entity.id
_entity.type
_entity.pdbx_description
1 polymer ?
#
loop_
_entity_poly.entity_id
_entity_poly.type
_entity_poly.pdbx_seq_one_letter_code
_entity_poly.pdbx_strand_id
1 'polypeptide(L)'
;MSRLAPFHARSLLPPDWVLGARALQAQLDPLAPWLLLVLLMLTAAALYRRWRHTAPLPGSPPPPIDWALAVALVAAGAAAFALLAWQVTLGADSALAGWDRAAANTAAGLADVLPRQAIVWISDAGDMLVLTGVALLVALALLWQGQRFTAAVWLLAVLGNSLLVRVLKHAVERTRPPQASDLLVSGFSFPSGHAAGAMLVYGLLTWLVAVRAAPGRRAAVALLGAGAVAVIAASRVLLGVHYLSDVLGGLLLGALSLLVAAAVIGHDRHRRPA
;
A
#
# COMPACT_ATOMS: atom_id res chain seq x y z
N MET A 1 21.33 -10.06 64.31
CA MET A 1 20.37 -9.98 63.17
C MET A 1 20.05 -8.51 62.91
N SER A 2 20.92 -7.80 62.20
CA SER A 2 20.71 -6.41 61.78
C SER A 2 20.10 -6.38 60.38
N ARG A 3 18.92 -5.76 60.23
CA ARG A 3 18.21 -5.62 58.95
C ARG A 3 18.91 -4.58 58.10
N LEU A 4 19.39 -4.99 56.93
CA LEU A 4 19.88 -4.09 55.88
C LEU A 4 18.69 -3.34 55.25
N ALA A 5 18.75 -2.02 55.27
CA ALA A 5 17.79 -1.15 54.60
C ALA A 5 18.02 -1.17 53.07
N PRO A 6 16.97 -1.08 52.24
CA PRO A 6 17.11 -1.14 50.79
C PRO A 6 17.79 0.13 50.25
N PHE A 7 18.79 -0.08 49.40
CA PHE A 7 19.54 0.96 48.70
C PHE A 7 18.63 1.59 47.63
N HIS A 8 17.96 2.70 47.96
CA HIS A 8 17.28 3.51 46.97
C HIS A 8 18.33 4.21 46.10
N ALA A 9 18.59 3.65 44.91
CA ALA A 9 19.36 4.31 43.87
C ALA A 9 18.61 5.57 43.44
N ARG A 10 18.97 6.73 44.04
CA ARG A 10 18.54 8.04 43.53
C ARG A 10 19.12 8.19 42.13
N SER A 11 18.26 8.45 41.15
CA SER A 11 18.71 8.75 39.79
C SER A 11 19.71 9.90 39.83
N LEU A 12 20.94 9.68 39.37
CA LEU A 12 22.04 10.65 39.36
C LEU A 12 21.83 11.80 38.35
N LEU A 13 20.68 11.82 37.67
CA LEU A 13 20.37 12.84 36.67
C LEU A 13 19.63 14.02 37.32
N PRO A 14 20.06 15.27 37.03
CA PRO A 14 19.35 16.47 37.47
C PRO A 14 17.87 16.47 37.04
N PRO A 15 16.93 16.98 37.86
CA PRO A 15 15.48 16.91 37.59
C PRO A 15 15.04 17.55 36.26
N ASP A 16 15.74 18.60 35.83
CA ASP A 16 15.55 19.33 34.57
C ASP A 16 15.92 18.48 33.33
N TRP A 17 16.90 17.58 33.45
CA TRP A 17 17.27 16.66 32.38
C TRP A 17 16.23 15.55 32.19
N VAL A 18 15.60 15.09 33.28
CA VAL A 18 14.53 14.09 33.20
C VAL A 18 13.28 14.67 32.53
N LEU A 19 12.97 15.93 32.80
CA LEU A 19 11.87 16.65 32.13
C LEU A 19 12.19 16.89 30.64
N GLY A 20 13.41 17.30 30.32
CA GLY A 20 13.88 17.47 28.93
C GLY A 20 13.87 16.16 28.13
N ALA A 21 14.33 15.06 28.73
CA ALA A 21 14.33 13.74 28.09
C ALA A 21 12.91 13.22 27.85
N ARG A 22 11.97 13.42 28.79
CA ARG A 22 10.56 13.03 28.59
C ARG A 22 9.86 13.89 27.55
N ALA A 23 10.15 15.20 27.51
CA ALA A 23 9.61 16.09 26.49
C ALA A 23 10.13 15.73 25.09
N LEU A 24 11.43 15.41 24.98
CA LEU A 24 12.02 14.93 23.74
C LEU A 24 11.44 13.57 23.32
N GLN A 25 11.30 12.64 24.26
CA GLN A 25 10.67 11.33 24.03
C GLN A 25 9.24 11.49 23.50
N ALA A 26 8.42 12.34 24.13
CA ALA A 26 7.05 12.62 23.69
C ALA A 26 6.98 13.27 22.29
N GLN A 27 8.00 14.00 21.88
CA GLN A 27 8.12 14.55 20.52
C GLN A 27 8.60 13.50 19.51
N LEU A 28 9.43 12.54 19.93
CA LEU A 28 9.99 11.48 19.08
C LEU A 28 9.04 10.29 18.90
N ASP A 29 8.21 9.97 19.90
CA ASP A 29 7.26 8.85 19.87
C ASP A 29 6.29 8.89 18.67
N PRO A 30 5.69 10.04 18.28
CA PRO A 30 4.88 10.12 17.06
C PRO A 30 5.72 10.04 15.77
N LEU A 31 7.05 10.27 15.84
CA LEU A 31 7.99 10.23 14.71
C LEU A 31 8.65 8.85 14.51
N ALA A 32 8.81 8.08 15.58
CA ALA A 32 9.37 6.73 15.58
C ALA A 32 8.78 5.77 14.50
N PRO A 33 7.45 5.68 14.32
CA PRO A 33 6.88 4.89 13.21
C PRO A 33 7.35 5.37 11.84
N TRP A 34 7.44 6.69 11.65
CA TRP A 34 7.87 7.28 10.38
C TRP A 34 9.35 7.09 10.11
N LEU A 35 10.19 7.17 11.14
CA LEU A 35 11.61 6.86 11.04
C LEU A 35 11.83 5.40 10.66
N LEU A 36 11.05 4.47 11.21
CA LEU A 36 11.06 3.07 10.81
C LEU A 36 10.61 2.90 9.36
N LEU A 37 9.53 3.56 8.94
CA LEU A 37 9.06 3.52 7.55
C LEU A 37 10.12 4.06 6.58
N VAL A 38 10.73 5.20 6.89
CA VAL A 38 11.82 5.79 6.10
C VAL A 38 13.01 4.84 6.02
N LEU A 39 13.40 4.22 7.14
CA LEU A 39 14.48 3.24 7.16
C LEU A 39 14.17 2.03 6.26
N LEU A 40 12.94 1.52 6.31
CA LEU A 40 12.49 0.43 5.45
C LEU A 40 12.50 0.84 3.96
N MET A 41 12.05 2.05 3.63
CA MET A 41 12.10 2.60 2.27
C MET A 41 13.53 2.81 1.77
N LEU A 42 14.43 3.30 2.61
CA LEU A 42 15.85 3.48 2.28
C LEU A 42 16.53 2.13 2.06
N THR A 43 16.19 1.12 2.86
CA THR A 43 16.69 -0.24 2.72
C THR A 43 16.19 -0.85 1.40
N ALA A 44 14.91 -0.72 1.10
CA ALA A 44 14.33 -1.14 -0.18
C ALA A 44 15.00 -0.44 -1.38
N ALA A 45 15.23 0.87 -1.31
CA ALA A 45 15.89 1.65 -2.34
C ALA A 45 17.38 1.28 -2.51
N ALA A 46 18.08 0.96 -1.42
CA ALA A 46 19.46 0.47 -1.46
C ALA A 46 19.53 -0.92 -2.12
N LEU A 47 18.60 -1.81 -1.79
CA LEU A 47 18.52 -3.13 -2.39
C LEU A 47 18.12 -3.07 -3.87
N TYR A 48 17.18 -2.19 -4.26
CA TYR A 48 16.85 -1.92 -5.66
C TYR A 48 18.06 -1.36 -6.43
N ARG A 49 18.82 -0.44 -5.82
CA ARG A 49 20.06 0.09 -6.42
C ARG A 49 21.12 -1.00 -6.58
N ARG A 50 21.23 -1.93 -5.63
CA ARG A 50 22.11 -3.09 -5.80
C ARG A 50 21.64 -3.96 -6.97
N TRP A 51 20.35 -4.28 -7.03
CA TRP A 51 19.75 -5.08 -8.09
C TRP A 51 19.94 -4.46 -9.48
N ARG A 52 19.71 -3.16 -9.67
CA ARG A 52 19.91 -2.48 -10.97
C ARG A 52 21.37 -2.53 -11.44
N HIS A 53 22.33 -2.51 -10.52
CA HIS A 53 23.76 -2.56 -10.86
C HIS A 53 24.21 -3.98 -11.19
N THR A 54 23.52 -4.98 -10.67
CA THR A 54 23.69 -6.39 -11.04
C THR A 54 22.74 -6.84 -12.15
N ALA A 55 21.91 -5.94 -12.69
CA ALA A 55 20.94 -6.29 -13.71
C ALA A 55 21.68 -6.55 -15.05
N PRO A 56 21.35 -7.65 -15.74
CA PRO A 56 21.91 -7.99 -17.04
C PRO A 56 21.71 -6.89 -18.08
N LEU A 57 22.63 -6.81 -19.04
CA LEU A 57 22.59 -5.89 -20.16
C LEU A 57 21.36 -6.12 -21.06
N PRO A 58 20.97 -5.13 -21.88
CA PRO A 58 19.88 -5.28 -22.84
C PRO A 58 20.13 -6.50 -23.75
N GLY A 59 19.23 -7.49 -23.70
CA GLY A 59 19.31 -8.72 -24.50
C GLY A 59 19.71 -9.98 -23.72
N SER A 60 20.19 -9.87 -22.48
CA SER A 60 20.32 -11.04 -21.60
C SER A 60 18.98 -11.38 -20.95
N PRO A 61 18.69 -12.65 -20.62
CA PRO A 61 17.51 -13.00 -19.86
C PRO A 61 17.49 -12.19 -18.55
N PRO A 62 16.31 -11.73 -18.07
CA PRO A 62 16.23 -11.00 -16.81
C PRO A 62 16.93 -11.81 -15.70
N PRO A 63 17.55 -11.13 -14.72
CA PRO A 63 18.18 -11.86 -13.64
C PRO A 63 17.07 -12.65 -12.91
N PRO A 64 17.36 -13.87 -12.43
CA PRO A 64 16.39 -14.61 -11.64
C PRO A 64 15.91 -13.72 -10.49
N ILE A 65 14.63 -13.88 -10.12
CA ILE A 65 14.07 -13.14 -8.99
C ILE A 65 14.95 -13.40 -7.79
N ASP A 66 15.52 -12.32 -7.27
CA ASP A 66 16.18 -12.35 -5.98
C ASP A 66 15.09 -12.55 -4.92
N TRP A 67 14.87 -13.80 -4.54
CA TRP A 67 13.88 -14.18 -3.56
C TRP A 67 14.17 -13.56 -2.19
N ALA A 68 15.44 -13.34 -1.85
CA ALA A 68 15.79 -12.64 -0.61
C ALA A 68 15.31 -11.18 -0.68
N LEU A 69 15.49 -10.52 -1.82
CA LEU A 69 14.95 -9.19 -2.06
C LEU A 69 13.42 -9.17 -2.02
N ALA A 70 12.77 -10.09 -2.73
CA ALA A 70 11.30 -10.16 -2.76
C ALA A 70 10.72 -10.37 -1.36
N VAL A 71 11.28 -11.31 -0.58
CA VAL A 71 10.89 -11.56 0.81
C VAL A 71 11.14 -10.33 1.68
N ALA A 72 12.31 -9.68 1.55
CA ALA A 72 12.62 -8.48 2.31
C ALA A 72 11.64 -7.33 2.01
N LEU A 73 11.28 -7.11 0.75
CA LEU A 73 10.31 -6.09 0.35
C LEU A 73 8.90 -6.41 0.85
N VAL A 74 8.48 -7.68 0.77
CA VAL A 74 7.18 -8.10 1.32
C VAL A 74 7.16 -7.92 2.84
N ALA A 75 8.21 -8.32 3.55
CA ALA A 75 8.31 -8.14 5.00
C ALA A 75 8.32 -6.66 5.40
N ALA A 76 9.10 -5.84 4.70
CA ALA A 76 9.14 -4.39 4.93
C ALA A 76 7.78 -3.73 4.67
N GLY A 77 7.11 -4.08 3.56
CA GLY A 77 5.79 -3.54 3.25
C GLY A 77 4.71 -4.03 4.22
N ALA A 78 4.78 -5.29 4.67
CA ALA A 78 3.87 -5.82 5.69
C ALA A 78 4.06 -5.12 7.05
N ALA A 79 5.31 -4.86 7.45
CA ALA A 79 5.61 -4.08 8.65
C ALA A 79 5.10 -2.64 8.53
N ALA A 80 5.30 -1.99 7.38
CA ALA A 80 4.76 -0.66 7.09
C ALA A 80 3.22 -0.64 7.14
N PHE A 81 2.56 -1.68 6.62
CA PHE A 81 1.10 -1.79 6.67
C PHE A 81 0.60 -1.98 8.09
N ALA A 82 1.22 -2.88 8.86
CA ALA A 82 0.87 -3.12 10.25
C ALA A 82 1.03 -1.86 11.11
N LEU A 83 2.11 -1.12 10.89
CA LEU A 83 2.37 0.16 11.54
C LEU A 83 1.32 1.22 11.18
N LEU A 84 0.95 1.32 9.91
CA LEU A 84 -0.10 2.23 9.45
C LEU A 84 -1.45 1.84 10.06
N ALA A 85 -1.80 0.55 10.05
CA ALA A 85 -3.04 0.04 10.64
C ALA A 85 -3.10 0.31 12.15
N TRP A 86 -2.00 0.11 12.87
CA TRP A 86 -1.88 0.46 14.28
C TRP A 86 -2.07 1.96 14.53
N GLN A 87 -1.45 2.83 13.72
CA GLN A 87 -1.67 4.27 13.82
C GLN A 87 -3.12 4.65 13.56
N VAL A 88 -3.79 3.97 12.62
CA VAL A 88 -5.21 4.16 12.36
C VAL A 88 -6.07 3.79 13.57
N THR A 89 -5.73 2.74 14.32
CA THR A 89 -6.49 2.35 15.53
C THR A 89 -6.36 3.35 16.67
N LEU A 90 -5.32 4.20 16.67
CA LEU A 90 -5.17 5.30 17.64
C LEU A 90 -6.09 6.49 17.36
N GLY A 91 -6.75 6.54 16.20
CA GLY A 91 -7.73 7.57 15.88
C GLY A 91 -7.16 8.99 15.94
N ALA A 92 -7.79 9.87 16.73
CA ALA A 92 -7.45 11.29 16.83
C ALA A 92 -6.06 11.56 17.44
N ASP A 93 -5.56 10.62 18.25
CA ASP A 93 -4.26 10.72 18.93
C ASP A 93 -3.09 10.29 18.04
N SER A 94 -3.39 9.79 16.83
CA SER A 94 -2.37 9.36 15.87
C SER A 94 -1.67 10.54 15.19
N ALA A 95 -0.42 10.31 14.76
CA ALA A 95 0.28 11.24 13.89
C ALA A 95 -0.42 11.40 12.52
N LEU A 96 -1.23 10.40 12.11
CA LEU A 96 -1.99 10.39 10.86
C LEU A 96 -3.19 11.33 10.86
N ALA A 97 -3.77 11.62 12.02
CA ALA A 97 -4.99 12.41 12.11
C ALA A 97 -4.81 13.82 11.51
N GLY A 98 -3.61 14.41 11.64
CA GLY A 98 -3.27 15.68 10.99
C GLY A 98 -3.28 15.60 9.46
N TRP A 99 -2.73 14.52 8.90
CA TRP A 99 -2.66 14.32 7.45
C TRP A 99 -4.03 14.02 6.86
N ASP A 100 -4.83 13.22 7.56
CA ASP A 100 -6.21 12.92 7.17
C ASP A 100 -7.07 14.19 7.13
N ARG A 101 -6.94 15.08 8.13
CA ARG A 101 -7.62 16.39 8.12
C ARG A 101 -7.12 17.31 7.01
N ALA A 102 -5.81 17.41 6.82
CA ALA A 102 -5.24 18.26 5.77
C ALA A 102 -5.68 17.81 4.36
N ALA A 103 -5.69 16.50 4.13
CA ALA A 103 -6.16 15.92 2.88
C ALA A 103 -7.67 16.13 2.68
N ALA A 104 -8.49 15.96 3.72
CA ALA A 104 -9.92 16.22 3.65
C ALA A 104 -10.23 17.70 3.33
N ASN A 105 -9.52 18.64 3.94
CA ASN A 105 -9.70 20.07 3.67
C ASN A 105 -9.31 20.44 2.23
N THR A 106 -8.18 19.89 1.75
CA THR A 106 -7.74 20.09 0.37
C THR A 106 -8.75 19.48 -0.61
N ALA A 107 -9.27 18.30 -0.29
CA ALA A 107 -10.26 17.60 -1.10
C ALA A 107 -11.58 18.36 -1.18
N ALA A 108 -12.05 18.95 -0.08
CA ALA A 108 -13.27 19.77 -0.07
C ALA A 108 -13.15 20.97 -1.02
N GLY A 109 -12.03 21.71 -0.98
CA GLY A 109 -11.82 22.85 -1.88
C GLY A 109 -11.73 22.44 -3.36
N LEU A 110 -11.19 21.25 -3.65
CA LEU A 110 -11.16 20.71 -5.02
C LEU A 110 -12.52 20.18 -5.49
N ALA A 111 -13.34 19.63 -4.58
CA ALA A 111 -14.66 19.13 -4.88
C ALA A 111 -15.64 20.24 -5.29
N ASP A 112 -15.42 21.48 -4.83
CA ASP A 112 -16.21 22.65 -5.21
C ASP A 112 -15.96 23.09 -6.67
N VAL A 113 -14.77 22.80 -7.22
CA VAL A 113 -14.39 23.23 -8.58
C VAL A 113 -14.44 22.10 -9.62
N LEU A 114 -14.41 20.84 -9.18
CA LEU A 114 -14.46 19.68 -10.06
C LEU A 114 -15.89 19.14 -10.21
N PRO A 115 -16.33 18.73 -11.42
CA PRO A 115 -17.64 18.13 -11.58
C PRO A 115 -17.73 16.82 -10.78
N ARG A 116 -18.58 16.78 -9.75
CA ARG A 116 -18.75 15.61 -8.87
C ARG A 116 -18.98 14.30 -9.64
N GLN A 117 -19.75 14.36 -10.73
CA GLN A 117 -20.02 13.21 -11.59
C GLN A 117 -18.75 12.62 -12.22
N ALA A 118 -17.80 13.46 -12.61
CA ALA A 118 -16.53 12.99 -13.17
C ALA A 118 -15.70 12.25 -12.11
N ILE A 119 -15.71 12.72 -10.87
CA ILE A 119 -15.03 12.07 -9.74
C ILE A 119 -15.68 10.70 -9.45
N VAL A 120 -17.01 10.61 -9.53
CA VAL A 120 -17.74 9.33 -9.39
C VAL A 120 -17.34 8.36 -10.50
N TRP A 121 -17.37 8.77 -11.77
CA TRP A 121 -16.97 7.88 -12.89
C TRP A 121 -15.53 7.38 -12.77
N ILE A 122 -14.62 8.25 -12.34
CA ILE A 122 -13.24 7.85 -12.03
C ILE A 122 -13.23 6.81 -10.91
N SER A 123 -13.99 7.05 -9.85
CA SER A 123 -14.07 6.12 -8.73
C SER A 123 -14.66 4.77 -9.13
N ASP A 124 -15.64 4.73 -10.03
CA ASP A 124 -16.29 3.51 -10.48
C ASP A 124 -15.30 2.55 -11.18
N ALA A 125 -14.21 3.07 -11.76
CA ALA A 125 -13.12 2.22 -12.27
C ALA A 125 -12.43 1.41 -11.16
N GLY A 126 -12.48 1.88 -9.91
CA GLY A 126 -12.02 1.14 -8.73
C GLY A 126 -13.09 0.27 -8.06
N ASP A 127 -14.32 0.24 -8.60
CA ASP A 127 -15.41 -0.53 -8.01
C ASP A 127 -15.19 -2.04 -8.15
N MET A 128 -15.71 -2.81 -7.19
CA MET A 128 -15.56 -4.26 -7.15
C MET A 128 -16.09 -4.94 -8.42
N LEU A 129 -17.22 -4.50 -8.97
CA LEU A 129 -17.81 -5.10 -10.17
C LEU A 129 -16.92 -4.85 -11.40
N VAL A 130 -16.46 -3.60 -11.57
CA VAL A 130 -15.57 -3.23 -12.68
C VAL A 130 -14.24 -3.98 -12.59
N LEU A 131 -13.61 -3.98 -11.42
CA LEU A 131 -12.34 -4.67 -11.21
C LEU A 131 -12.47 -6.18 -11.40
N THR A 132 -13.59 -6.79 -10.99
CA THR A 132 -13.87 -8.20 -11.22
C THR A 132 -14.06 -8.48 -12.72
N GLY A 133 -14.81 -7.63 -13.44
CA GLY A 133 -14.94 -7.72 -14.89
C GLY A 133 -13.58 -7.67 -15.60
N VAL A 134 -12.74 -6.69 -15.25
CA VAL A 134 -11.36 -6.58 -15.77
C VAL A 134 -10.54 -7.82 -15.43
N ALA A 135 -10.62 -8.30 -14.18
CA ALA A 135 -9.90 -9.49 -13.74
C ALA A 135 -10.29 -10.75 -14.52
N LEU A 136 -11.58 -10.95 -14.79
CA LEU A 136 -12.06 -12.07 -15.59
C LEU A 136 -11.62 -11.95 -17.05
N LEU A 137 -11.71 -10.76 -17.65
CA LEU A 137 -11.27 -10.53 -19.04
C LEU A 137 -9.77 -10.81 -19.21
N VAL A 138 -8.93 -10.33 -18.27
CA VAL A 138 -7.49 -10.61 -18.28
C VAL A 138 -7.22 -12.10 -18.08
N ALA A 139 -7.92 -12.77 -17.17
CA ALA A 139 -7.77 -14.20 -16.97
C ALA A 139 -8.15 -15.00 -18.23
N LEU A 140 -9.26 -14.66 -18.89
CA LEU A 140 -9.67 -15.27 -20.16
C LEU A 140 -8.62 -15.06 -21.26
N ALA A 141 -8.09 -13.85 -21.39
CA ALA A 141 -7.03 -13.55 -22.35
C ALA A 141 -5.75 -14.38 -22.07
N LEU A 142 -5.36 -14.52 -20.80
CA LEU A 142 -4.23 -15.36 -20.40
C LEU A 142 -4.47 -16.84 -20.70
N LEU A 143 -5.70 -17.34 -20.46
CA LEU A 143 -6.09 -18.72 -20.77
C LEU A 143 -6.09 -18.99 -22.28
N TRP A 144 -6.61 -18.07 -23.09
CA TRP A 144 -6.54 -18.15 -24.55
C TRP A 144 -5.08 -18.25 -25.01
N GLN A 145 -4.19 -17.45 -24.42
CA GLN A 145 -2.75 -17.47 -24.71
C GLN A 145 -2.01 -18.69 -24.12
N GLY A 146 -2.72 -19.67 -23.53
CA GLY A 146 -2.13 -20.87 -22.94
C GLY A 146 -1.41 -20.64 -21.59
N GLN A 147 -1.46 -19.43 -21.03
CA GLN A 147 -0.76 -19.06 -19.79
C GLN A 147 -1.56 -19.45 -18.52
N ARG A 148 -1.93 -20.73 -18.42
CA ARG A 148 -2.81 -21.26 -17.35
C ARG A 148 -2.30 -20.95 -15.94
N PHE A 149 -0.99 -21.09 -15.70
CA PHE A 149 -0.38 -20.79 -14.39
C PHE A 149 -0.47 -19.29 -14.06
N THR A 150 -0.17 -18.41 -15.01
CA THR A 150 -0.28 -16.96 -14.80
C THR A 150 -1.74 -16.55 -14.54
N ALA A 151 -2.70 -17.14 -15.25
CA ALA A 151 -4.12 -16.91 -15.02
C ALA A 151 -4.57 -17.35 -13.61
N ALA A 152 -4.10 -18.50 -13.14
CA ALA A 152 -4.40 -19.00 -11.80
C ALA A 152 -3.83 -18.07 -10.71
N VAL A 153 -2.56 -17.67 -10.81
CA VAL A 153 -1.93 -16.74 -9.85
C VAL A 153 -2.63 -15.38 -9.86
N TRP A 154 -3.00 -14.87 -11.03
CA TRP A 154 -3.77 -13.64 -11.20
C TRP A 154 -5.10 -13.70 -10.43
N LEU A 155 -5.92 -14.74 -10.66
CA LEU A 155 -7.21 -14.88 -10.01
C LEU A 155 -7.07 -15.08 -8.49
N LEU A 156 -6.10 -15.88 -8.06
CA LEU A 156 -5.82 -16.10 -6.64
C LEU A 156 -5.37 -14.80 -5.94
N ALA A 157 -4.56 -13.98 -6.61
CA ALA A 157 -4.15 -12.69 -6.05
C ALA A 157 -5.34 -11.74 -5.89
N VAL A 158 -6.21 -11.64 -6.90
CA VAL A 158 -7.40 -10.78 -6.84
C VAL A 158 -8.37 -11.24 -5.75
N LEU A 159 -8.63 -12.55 -5.67
CA LEU A 159 -9.48 -13.13 -4.62
C LEU A 159 -8.87 -12.93 -3.22
N GLY A 160 -7.58 -13.24 -3.07
CA GLY A 160 -6.85 -13.10 -1.82
C GLY A 160 -6.83 -11.66 -1.31
N ASN A 161 -6.56 -10.69 -2.17
CA ASN A 161 -6.58 -9.27 -1.80
C ASN A 161 -7.99 -8.81 -1.40
N SER A 162 -9.03 -9.25 -2.11
CA SER A 162 -10.42 -8.93 -1.76
C SER A 162 -10.81 -9.49 -0.40
N LEU A 163 -10.40 -10.73 -0.10
CA LEU A 163 -10.61 -11.36 1.20
C LEU A 163 -9.84 -10.64 2.32
N LEU A 164 -8.57 -10.29 2.08
CA LEU A 164 -7.74 -9.54 3.04
C LEU A 164 -8.36 -8.20 3.37
N VAL A 165 -8.82 -7.43 2.37
CA VAL A 165 -9.53 -6.16 2.61
C VAL A 165 -10.75 -6.38 3.50
N ARG A 166 -11.54 -7.43 3.25
CA ARG A 166 -12.74 -7.73 4.04
C ARG A 166 -12.39 -8.08 5.48
N VAL A 167 -11.42 -8.94 5.70
CA VAL A 167 -10.95 -9.33 7.04
C VAL A 167 -10.42 -8.11 7.79
N LEU A 168 -9.57 -7.31 7.14
CA LEU A 168 -8.95 -6.14 7.76
C LEU A 168 -9.98 -5.05 8.11
N LYS A 169 -11.05 -4.91 7.30
CA LYS A 169 -12.18 -4.04 7.64
C LYS A 169 -12.83 -4.41 8.97
N HIS A 170 -13.05 -5.70 9.19
CA HIS A 170 -13.63 -6.19 10.45
C HIS A 170 -12.62 -6.27 11.60
N ALA A 171 -11.31 -6.28 11.31
CA ALA A 171 -10.29 -6.25 12.35
C ALA A 171 -10.04 -4.83 12.89
N VAL A 172 -10.12 -3.82 12.02
CA VAL A 172 -9.81 -2.42 12.37
C VAL A 172 -11.07 -1.62 12.73
N GLU A 173 -12.21 -1.96 12.12
CA GLU A 173 -13.52 -1.37 12.41
C GLU A 173 -13.58 0.17 12.37
N ARG A 174 -12.70 0.80 11.58
CA ARG A 174 -12.63 2.26 11.48
C ARG A 174 -13.94 2.82 10.90
N THR A 175 -14.50 3.81 11.57
CA THR A 175 -15.64 4.59 11.08
C THR A 175 -15.24 5.44 9.86
N ARG A 176 -16.20 5.70 8.96
CA ARG A 176 -15.97 6.54 7.78
C ARG A 176 -15.92 8.02 8.14
N PRO A 177 -15.33 8.86 7.26
CA PRO A 177 -15.49 10.31 7.38
C PRO A 177 -16.99 10.69 7.40
N PRO A 178 -17.39 11.74 8.16
CA PRO A 178 -18.79 12.13 8.29
C PRO A 178 -19.50 12.39 6.95
N GLN A 179 -18.79 12.94 5.97
CA GLN A 179 -19.28 13.26 4.63
C GLN A 179 -19.66 12.03 3.80
N ALA A 180 -19.22 10.83 4.20
CA ALA A 180 -19.56 9.58 3.50
C ALA A 180 -21.06 9.24 3.56
N SER A 181 -21.78 9.78 4.54
CA SER A 181 -23.22 9.59 4.72
C SER A 181 -24.04 10.14 3.55
N ASP A 182 -23.57 11.23 2.91
CA ASP A 182 -24.21 11.86 1.74
C ASP A 182 -24.24 10.95 0.50
N LEU A 183 -23.44 9.87 0.50
CA LEU A 183 -23.35 8.89 -0.58
C LEU A 183 -23.95 7.52 -0.21
N LEU A 184 -24.62 7.42 0.95
CA LEU A 184 -25.22 6.17 1.46
C LEU A 184 -24.23 4.99 1.51
N VAL A 185 -22.94 5.27 1.69
CA VAL A 185 -21.90 4.24 1.72
C VAL A 185 -21.81 3.64 3.13
N SER A 186 -22.06 2.34 3.25
CA SER A 186 -22.02 1.61 4.52
C SER A 186 -20.69 0.87 4.76
N GLY A 187 -20.54 0.33 5.98
CA GLY A 187 -19.39 -0.48 6.41
C GLY A 187 -18.13 0.32 6.79
N PHE A 188 -17.10 -0.40 7.23
CA PHE A 188 -15.85 0.18 7.74
C PHE A 188 -14.99 0.82 6.65
N SER A 189 -14.20 1.84 7.01
CA SER A 189 -13.43 2.63 6.06
C SER A 189 -12.06 2.03 5.73
N PHE A 190 -11.32 1.55 6.74
CA PHE A 190 -9.94 1.05 6.57
C PHE A 190 -9.88 -0.45 6.27
N PRO A 191 -9.00 -0.92 5.37
CA PRO A 191 -8.34 -0.14 4.31
C PRO A 191 -9.33 0.16 3.16
N SER A 192 -8.97 1.09 2.27
CA SER A 192 -9.74 1.40 1.07
C SER A 192 -9.71 0.24 0.07
N GLY A 193 -10.86 -0.37 -0.20
CA GLY A 193 -10.99 -1.49 -1.15
C GLY A 193 -10.77 -1.07 -2.60
N HIS A 194 -11.25 0.11 -3.01
CA HIS A 194 -11.01 0.64 -4.35
C HIS A 194 -9.52 0.87 -4.61
N ALA A 195 -8.81 1.45 -3.64
CA ALA A 195 -7.37 1.70 -3.78
C ALA A 195 -6.57 0.38 -3.82
N ALA A 196 -6.91 -0.58 -2.95
CA ALA A 196 -6.26 -1.89 -2.93
C ALA A 196 -6.50 -2.67 -4.22
N GLY A 197 -7.75 -2.74 -4.67
CA GLY A 197 -8.14 -3.40 -5.90
C GLY A 197 -7.52 -2.77 -7.14
N ALA A 198 -7.56 -1.43 -7.25
CA ALA A 198 -6.95 -0.71 -8.36
C ALA A 198 -5.44 -0.92 -8.42
N MET A 199 -4.73 -0.81 -7.29
CA MET A 199 -3.29 -1.07 -7.24
C MET A 199 -2.96 -2.49 -7.69
N LEU A 200 -3.67 -3.50 -7.18
CA LEU A 200 -3.42 -4.88 -7.57
C LEU A 200 -3.77 -5.13 -9.05
N VAL A 201 -5.00 -4.87 -9.47
CA VAL A 201 -5.49 -5.24 -10.80
C VAL A 201 -4.78 -4.44 -11.88
N TYR A 202 -4.83 -3.10 -11.80
CA TYR A 202 -4.21 -2.27 -12.83
C TYR A 202 -2.69 -2.31 -12.74
N GLY A 203 -2.11 -2.37 -11.54
CA GLY A 203 -0.66 -2.49 -11.39
C GLY A 203 -0.12 -3.82 -11.91
N LEU A 204 -0.77 -4.95 -11.61
CA LEU A 204 -0.33 -6.26 -12.09
C LEU A 204 -0.57 -6.40 -13.60
N LEU A 205 -1.66 -5.84 -14.14
CA LEU A 205 -1.88 -5.77 -15.59
C LEU A 205 -0.78 -4.94 -16.27
N THR A 206 -0.46 -3.78 -15.70
CA THR A 206 0.62 -2.90 -16.17
C THR A 206 1.95 -3.64 -16.17
N TRP A 207 2.26 -4.39 -15.11
CA TRP A 207 3.46 -5.21 -15.05
C TRP A 207 3.48 -6.32 -16.12
N LEU A 208 2.36 -7.05 -16.30
CA LEU A 208 2.23 -8.10 -17.31
C LEU A 208 2.44 -7.59 -18.75
N VAL A 209 1.99 -6.35 -19.03
CA VAL A 209 2.19 -5.67 -20.32
C VAL A 209 3.62 -5.14 -20.43
N ALA A 210 4.15 -4.47 -19.40
CA ALA A 210 5.47 -3.85 -19.41
C ALA A 210 6.60 -4.87 -19.61
N VAL A 211 6.49 -6.08 -19.02
CA VAL A 211 7.48 -7.15 -19.22
C VAL A 211 7.58 -7.59 -20.68
N ARG A 212 6.50 -7.46 -21.46
CA ARG A 212 6.46 -7.78 -22.90
C ARG A 212 6.68 -6.58 -23.81
N ALA A 213 6.58 -5.36 -23.28
CA ALA A 213 6.75 -4.14 -24.05
C ALA A 213 8.22 -3.91 -24.43
N ALA A 214 8.42 -3.31 -25.61
CA ALA A 214 9.71 -2.81 -26.06
C ALA A 214 10.31 -1.84 -25.01
N PRO A 215 11.64 -1.82 -24.78
CA PRO A 215 12.26 -1.04 -23.71
C PRO A 215 11.81 0.43 -23.64
N GLY A 216 11.71 1.11 -24.79
CA GLY A 216 11.27 2.52 -24.87
C GLY A 216 9.81 2.76 -24.49
N ARG A 217 8.96 1.73 -24.46
CA ARG A 217 7.53 1.84 -24.11
C ARG A 217 7.23 1.48 -22.66
N ARG A 218 8.18 0.86 -21.94
CA ARG A 218 7.96 0.39 -20.55
C ARG A 218 7.64 1.54 -19.59
N ALA A 219 8.37 2.66 -19.72
CA ALA A 219 8.14 3.84 -18.90
C ALA A 219 6.74 4.43 -19.12
N ALA A 220 6.30 4.54 -20.39
CA ALA A 220 4.98 5.05 -20.72
C ALA A 220 3.87 4.14 -20.14
N VAL A 221 3.99 2.82 -20.29
CA VAL A 221 3.04 1.86 -19.72
C VAL A 221 2.99 1.98 -18.20
N ALA A 222 4.15 2.07 -17.53
CA ALA A 222 4.22 2.24 -16.08
C ALA A 222 3.58 3.55 -15.61
N LEU A 223 3.83 4.66 -16.31
CA LEU A 223 3.24 5.97 -16.00
C LEU A 223 1.72 5.97 -16.16
N LEU A 224 1.20 5.35 -17.22
CA LEU A 224 -0.24 5.23 -17.44
C LEU A 224 -0.91 4.40 -16.33
N GLY A 225 -0.32 3.25 -15.99
CA GLY A 225 -0.83 2.41 -14.90
C GLY A 225 -0.79 3.11 -13.54
N ALA A 226 0.33 3.75 -13.21
CA ALA A 226 0.49 4.51 -11.97
C ALA A 226 -0.49 5.70 -11.92
N GLY A 227 -0.67 6.42 -13.03
CA GLY A 227 -1.61 7.52 -13.14
C GLY A 227 -3.06 7.06 -12.93
N ALA A 228 -3.48 5.96 -13.54
CA ALA A 228 -4.81 5.39 -13.34
C ALA A 228 -5.06 5.04 -11.87
N VAL A 229 -4.12 4.32 -11.23
CA VAL A 229 -4.22 3.98 -9.80
C VAL A 229 -4.28 5.24 -8.93
N ALA A 230 -3.42 6.23 -9.19
CA ALA A 230 -3.37 7.46 -8.42
C ALA A 230 -4.67 8.26 -8.49
N VAL A 231 -5.25 8.38 -9.68
CA VAL A 231 -6.50 9.13 -9.91
C VAL A 231 -7.69 8.42 -9.27
N ILE A 232 -7.77 7.07 -9.35
CA ILE A 232 -8.78 6.29 -8.63
C ILE A 232 -8.61 6.44 -7.11
N ALA A 233 -7.38 6.34 -6.61
CA ALA A 233 -7.08 6.48 -5.18
C ALA A 233 -7.48 7.88 -4.65
N ALA A 234 -7.13 8.94 -5.40
CA ALA A 234 -7.46 10.32 -5.06
C ALA A 234 -8.98 10.56 -5.06
N SER A 235 -9.72 9.95 -5.98
CA SER A 235 -11.19 10.06 -6.04
C SER A 235 -11.87 9.68 -4.71
N ARG A 236 -11.29 8.74 -3.95
CA ARG A 236 -11.87 8.26 -2.68
C ARG A 236 -11.78 9.29 -1.56
N VAL A 237 -10.73 10.10 -1.58
CA VAL A 237 -10.57 11.23 -0.65
C VAL A 237 -11.42 12.41 -1.13
N LEU A 238 -11.43 12.69 -2.45
CA LEU A 238 -12.25 13.75 -3.07
C LEU A 238 -13.76 13.57 -2.84
N LEU A 239 -14.25 12.33 -2.88
CA LEU A 239 -15.64 12.01 -2.58
C LEU A 239 -15.95 12.01 -1.07
N GLY A 240 -14.96 12.20 -0.19
CA GLY A 240 -15.15 12.24 1.26
C GLY A 240 -15.54 10.88 1.88
N VAL A 241 -15.30 9.77 1.18
CA VAL A 241 -15.73 8.42 1.61
C VAL A 241 -14.64 7.62 2.32
N HIS A 242 -13.39 8.09 2.24
CA HIS A 242 -12.22 7.49 2.87
C HIS A 242 -11.26 8.58 3.35
N TYR A 243 -10.58 8.29 4.45
CA TYR A 243 -9.42 9.07 4.89
C TYR A 243 -8.20 8.80 3.99
N LEU A 244 -7.23 9.71 3.97
CA LEU A 244 -5.99 9.51 3.21
C LEU A 244 -5.25 8.25 3.67
N SER A 245 -5.18 8.01 4.97
CA SER A 245 -4.57 6.81 5.55
C SER A 245 -5.30 5.51 5.15
N ASP A 246 -6.62 5.53 4.93
CA ASP A 246 -7.35 4.38 4.37
C ASP A 246 -6.89 4.06 2.95
N VAL A 247 -6.68 5.11 2.15
CA VAL A 247 -6.21 5.00 0.76
C VAL A 247 -4.77 4.49 0.72
N LEU A 248 -3.88 5.06 1.54
CA LEU A 248 -2.49 4.59 1.64
C LEU A 248 -2.41 3.13 2.10
N GLY A 249 -3.23 2.72 3.06
CA GLY A 249 -3.32 1.33 3.50
C GLY A 249 -3.80 0.42 2.38
N GLY A 250 -4.82 0.85 1.63
CA GLY A 250 -5.29 0.12 0.45
C GLY A 250 -4.19 -0.04 -0.60
N LEU A 251 -3.53 1.04 -0.99
CA LEU A 251 -2.43 1.01 -1.98
C LEU A 251 -1.29 0.08 -1.53
N LEU A 252 -0.91 0.12 -0.25
CA LEU A 252 0.17 -0.73 0.26
C LEU A 252 -0.23 -2.22 0.25
N LEU A 253 -1.45 -2.55 0.66
CA LEU A 253 -1.97 -3.91 0.61
C LEU A 253 -2.05 -4.46 -0.83
N GLY A 254 -2.53 -3.64 -1.77
CA GLY A 254 -2.58 -3.98 -3.19
C GLY A 254 -1.17 -4.15 -3.78
N ALA A 255 -0.22 -3.29 -3.41
CA ALA A 255 1.17 -3.36 -3.87
C ALA A 255 1.89 -4.61 -3.35
N LEU A 256 1.64 -5.02 -2.09
CA LEU A 256 2.15 -6.27 -1.54
C LEU A 256 1.61 -7.48 -2.30
N SER A 257 0.30 -7.51 -2.55
CA SER A 257 -0.35 -8.58 -3.33
C SER A 257 0.19 -8.66 -4.75
N LEU A 258 0.40 -7.51 -5.39
CA LEU A 258 1.02 -7.39 -6.71
C LEU A 258 2.43 -7.93 -6.70
N LEU A 259 3.26 -7.52 -5.73
CA LEU A 259 4.66 -7.92 -5.63
C LEU A 259 4.79 -9.44 -5.49
N VAL A 260 3.96 -10.05 -4.63
CA VAL A 260 3.92 -11.51 -4.45
C VAL A 260 3.51 -12.20 -5.76
N ALA A 261 2.43 -11.74 -6.41
CA ALA A 261 1.96 -12.32 -7.66
C ALA A 261 3.01 -12.20 -8.78
N ALA A 262 3.61 -11.02 -8.94
CA ALA A 262 4.66 -10.76 -9.92
C ALA A 262 5.90 -11.62 -9.68
N ALA A 263 6.30 -11.81 -8.41
CA ALA A 263 7.41 -12.68 -8.06
C ALA A 263 7.12 -14.16 -8.40
N VAL A 264 5.93 -14.66 -8.04
CA VAL A 264 5.54 -16.04 -8.36
C VAL A 264 5.48 -16.28 -9.88
N ILE A 265 4.85 -15.36 -10.63
CA ILE A 265 4.73 -15.46 -12.09
C ILE A 265 6.10 -15.35 -12.77
N GLY A 266 6.95 -14.41 -12.34
CA GLY A 266 8.27 -14.23 -12.94
C GLY A 266 9.17 -15.45 -12.71
N HIS A 267 9.07 -16.12 -11.57
CA HIS A 267 9.87 -17.30 -11.25
C HIS A 267 9.53 -18.49 -12.14
N ASP A 268 8.23 -18.74 -12.37
CA ASP A 268 7.78 -19.79 -13.28
C ASP A 268 8.27 -19.56 -14.72
N ARG A 269 8.23 -18.31 -15.19
CA ARG A 269 8.75 -17.92 -16.52
C ARG A 269 10.25 -18.16 -16.67
N HIS A 270 11.03 -18.00 -15.59
CA HIS A 270 12.46 -18.29 -15.62
C HIS A 270 12.77 -19.80 -15.61
N ARG A 271 11.93 -20.62 -14.99
CA ARG A 271 12.13 -22.09 -14.95
C ARG A 271 11.76 -22.80 -16.24
N ARG A 272 10.92 -22.18 -17.07
CA ARG A 272 10.47 -22.73 -18.36
C ARG A 272 10.82 -21.75 -19.48
N PRO A 273 12.11 -21.58 -19.84
CA PRO A 273 12.46 -20.80 -21.02
C PRO A 273 11.79 -21.41 -22.26
N ALA A 274 11.21 -20.53 -23.08
CA ALA A 274 10.48 -20.89 -24.31
C ALA A 274 11.38 -21.59 -25.34
#